data_AF-A0A1G6L2D9-F1
#
_entry.id   AF-A0A1G6L2D9-F1
#
_cell.length_a   1.000
_cell.length_b   1.000
_cell.length_c   1.000
_cell.angle_alpha   90.00
_cell.angle_beta   90.00
_cell.angle_gamma   90.00
#
_symmetry.space_group_name_H-M   'P 1'
#
loop_
_entity.id
_entity.type
_entity.pdbx_description
1 polymer ?
#
loop_
_entity_poly.entity_id
_entity_poly.type
_entity_poly.pdbx_seq_one_letter_code
_entity_poly.pdbx_strand_id
1 'polypeptide(L)'
;MVILTEALLYPSLALLLGGLILYGIPAQRRPAIHLPKPLLAGSALMVGLLSFSPVYTIVRFLAEASGFWATMKEVLFGFQVGQAWWFTLAISMVLFLMISFNDLSQNPRLARIGVGWAGVLLLLMGWASHAASQAPAAGFVAHSLHVAAVCTWSGILLVVGWFSSRATDWGKFLEWFTPVAISCVLVLIVAGLGLMQIIVPQYVNSWLLPYGQALLLKHLLMVPLLWFAFINGFRRRARWQQDPNWNPLTGVRAEGMYILLIFIATAIMGQQTPPHEVAETMRTEPPSPLFAWLTGTVPDLPAQWAFTPINGLTAVLALLFLGSLLMAERRRISASGMWGMGIGFVIAGFLTVLTALT
;
A
#
# COMPACT_ATOMS: atom_id res chain seq x y z
N MET A 1 4.00 13.14 13.29
CA MET A 1 5.04 12.13 13.55
C MET A 1 4.55 10.70 13.30
N VAL A 2 3.33 10.35 13.67
CA VAL A 2 2.78 8.98 13.53
C VAL A 2 2.43 8.59 12.05
N ILE A 3 2.00 9.52 11.21
CA ILE A 3 1.82 9.27 9.75
C ILE A 3 3.13 8.80 9.11
N LEU A 4 4.27 9.40 9.48
CA LEU A 4 5.57 9.04 8.90
C LEU A 4 5.98 7.62 9.29
N THR A 5 5.67 7.19 10.52
CA THR A 5 6.01 5.83 10.96
C THR A 5 5.22 4.78 10.18
N GLU A 6 3.94 5.01 9.93
CA GLU A 6 3.14 4.10 9.10
C GLU A 6 3.49 4.16 7.63
N ALA A 7 3.81 5.34 7.11
CA ALA A 7 4.25 5.52 5.72
C ALA A 7 5.56 4.79 5.43
N LEU A 8 6.41 4.57 6.44
CA LEU A 8 7.64 3.79 6.33
C LEU A 8 7.43 2.29 6.63
N LEU A 9 6.46 1.92 7.46
CA LEU A 9 6.19 0.53 7.83
C LEU A 9 5.88 -0.35 6.61
N TYR A 10 4.95 0.09 5.75
CA TYR A 10 4.55 -0.69 4.58
C TYR A 10 5.68 -0.88 3.55
N PRO A 11 6.45 0.18 3.17
CA PRO A 11 7.67 -0.01 2.37
C PRO A 11 8.69 -0.94 3.01
N SER A 12 8.96 -0.84 4.32
CA SER A 12 9.90 -1.73 5.01
C SER A 12 9.45 -3.18 4.92
N LEU A 13 8.16 -3.45 5.16
CA LEU A 13 7.59 -4.80 5.06
C LEU A 13 7.64 -5.34 3.62
N ALA A 14 7.31 -4.50 2.64
CA ALA A 14 7.38 -4.85 1.22
C ALA A 14 8.81 -5.14 0.77
N LEU A 15 9.79 -4.28 1.12
CA LEU A 15 11.20 -4.50 0.79
C LEU A 15 11.75 -5.76 1.45
N LEU A 16 11.39 -6.00 2.72
CA LEU A 16 11.77 -7.22 3.44
C LEU A 16 11.26 -8.46 2.73
N LEU A 17 9.96 -8.54 2.48
CA LEU A 17 9.33 -9.70 1.86
C LEU A 17 9.80 -9.89 0.41
N GLY A 18 9.83 -8.84 -0.39
CA GLY A 18 10.31 -8.87 -1.77
C GLY A 18 11.76 -9.32 -1.88
N GLY A 19 12.63 -8.81 -1.01
CA GLY A 19 14.04 -9.20 -0.95
C GLY A 19 14.21 -10.67 -0.58
N LEU A 20 13.49 -11.14 0.44
CA LEU A 20 13.52 -12.55 0.87
C LEU A 20 12.98 -13.50 -0.21
N ILE A 21 11.87 -13.14 -0.87
CA ILE A 21 11.32 -13.93 -1.99
C ILE A 21 12.34 -14.02 -3.11
N LEU A 22 12.92 -12.89 -3.54
CA LEU A 22 13.89 -12.88 -4.62
C LEU A 22 15.13 -13.70 -4.26
N TYR A 23 15.68 -13.59 -3.05
CA TYR A 23 16.81 -14.41 -2.61
C TYR A 23 16.47 -15.91 -2.46
N GLY A 24 15.19 -16.25 -2.27
CA GLY A 24 14.71 -17.63 -2.31
C GLY A 24 14.61 -18.24 -3.71
N ILE A 25 14.65 -17.42 -4.76
CA ILE A 25 14.52 -17.84 -6.16
C ILE A 25 15.93 -18.04 -6.78
N PRO A 26 16.14 -19.09 -7.60
CA PRO A 26 17.41 -19.31 -8.28
C PRO A 26 17.86 -18.09 -9.09
N ALA A 27 19.16 -17.80 -9.08
CA ALA A 27 19.74 -16.63 -9.76
C ALA A 27 19.41 -16.58 -11.26
N GLN A 28 19.21 -17.74 -11.90
CA GLN A 28 18.90 -17.86 -13.34
C GLN A 28 17.45 -17.50 -13.69
N ARG A 29 16.58 -17.30 -12.69
CA ARG A 29 15.15 -16.97 -12.89
C ARG A 29 14.77 -15.57 -12.42
N ARG A 30 15.75 -14.76 -12.03
CA ARG A 30 15.54 -13.39 -11.57
C ARG A 30 16.59 -12.47 -12.18
N PRO A 31 16.31 -11.16 -12.31
CA PRO A 31 17.32 -10.20 -12.72
C PRO A 31 18.45 -10.16 -11.68
N ALA A 32 19.64 -9.74 -12.10
CA ALA A 32 20.72 -9.45 -11.16
C ALA A 32 20.28 -8.32 -10.22
N ILE A 33 20.26 -8.60 -8.91
CA ILE A 33 19.88 -7.64 -7.87
C ILE A 33 21.08 -7.34 -6.96
N HIS A 34 21.24 -6.08 -6.60
CA HIS A 34 22.26 -5.56 -5.69
C HIS A 34 21.57 -4.91 -4.50
N LEU A 35 20.76 -5.68 -3.77
CA LEU A 35 20.06 -5.20 -2.58
C LEU A 35 21.04 -5.17 -1.40
N PRO A 36 21.36 -3.99 -0.82
CA PRO A 36 22.32 -3.92 0.28
C PRO A 36 21.83 -4.70 1.50
N LYS A 37 22.69 -5.57 2.03
CA LYS A 37 22.40 -6.35 3.24
C LYS A 37 21.91 -5.48 4.43
N PRO A 38 22.54 -4.32 4.73
CA PRO A 38 22.06 -3.45 5.81
C PRO A 38 20.66 -2.90 5.57
N LEU A 39 20.27 -2.66 4.32
CA LEU A 39 18.93 -2.17 4.00
C LEU A 39 17.88 -3.26 4.24
N LEU A 40 18.16 -4.50 3.84
CA LEU A 40 17.24 -5.62 4.06
C LEU A 40 17.12 -5.96 5.56
N ALA A 41 18.24 -5.99 6.29
CA ALA A 41 18.24 -6.18 7.74
C ALA A 41 17.54 -5.01 8.45
N GLY A 42 17.88 -3.78 8.10
CA GLY A 42 17.24 -2.57 8.62
C GLY A 42 15.73 -2.57 8.38
N SER A 43 15.27 -3.04 7.22
CA SER A 43 13.83 -3.19 6.93
C SER A 43 13.15 -4.16 7.90
N ALA A 44 13.80 -5.27 8.25
CA ALA A 44 13.29 -6.18 9.28
C ALA A 44 13.13 -5.46 10.63
N LEU A 45 14.17 -4.77 11.10
CA LEU A 45 14.15 -4.03 12.37
C LEU A 45 13.10 -2.90 12.36
N MET A 46 13.01 -2.15 11.26
CA MET A 46 12.02 -1.08 11.11
C MET A 46 10.58 -1.59 11.19
N VAL A 47 10.27 -2.80 10.70
CA VAL A 47 8.92 -3.37 10.89
C VAL A 47 8.57 -3.52 12.38
N GLY A 48 9.50 -4.03 13.20
CA GLY A 48 9.29 -4.18 14.65
C GLY A 48 9.15 -2.84 15.38
N LEU A 49 9.97 -1.85 15.01
CA LEU A 49 9.95 -0.53 15.65
C LEU A 49 8.74 0.32 15.21
N LEU A 50 8.46 0.38 13.91
CA LEU A 50 7.41 1.22 13.35
C LEU A 50 6.00 0.68 13.63
N SER A 51 5.84 -0.63 13.83
CA SER A 51 4.57 -1.24 14.25
C SER A 51 4.14 -0.88 15.68
N PHE A 52 4.97 -0.16 16.45
CA PHE A 52 4.56 0.44 17.73
C PHE A 52 3.57 1.60 17.56
N SER A 53 3.49 2.18 16.37
CA SER A 53 2.66 3.36 16.06
C SER A 53 1.20 3.22 16.53
N PRO A 54 0.45 2.16 16.18
CA PRO A 54 -0.93 1.97 16.66
C PRO A 54 -1.05 1.86 18.18
N VAL A 55 -0.09 1.20 18.84
CA VAL A 55 -0.05 1.09 20.31
C VAL A 55 0.07 2.47 20.94
N TYR A 56 1.00 3.29 20.45
CA TYR A 56 1.17 4.66 20.92
C TYR A 56 -0.08 5.52 20.72
N THR A 57 -0.75 5.41 19.57
CA THR A 57 -2.00 6.15 19.29
C THR A 57 -3.08 5.82 20.31
N ILE A 58 -3.31 4.53 20.59
CA ILE A 58 -4.31 4.09 21.58
C ILE A 58 -3.94 4.56 22.99
N VAL A 59 -2.66 4.47 23.37
CA VAL A 59 -2.21 4.96 24.68
C VAL A 59 -2.48 6.45 24.82
N ARG A 60 -2.17 7.27 23.81
CA ARG A 60 -2.47 8.71 23.90
C ARG A 60 -3.97 8.97 24.03
N PHE A 61 -4.79 8.24 23.29
CA PHE A 61 -6.24 8.40 23.32
C PHE A 61 -6.83 8.06 24.69
N LEU A 62 -6.35 7.00 25.34
CA LEU A 62 -6.85 6.55 26.64
C LEU A 62 -6.16 7.23 27.85
N ALA A 63 -4.96 7.81 27.66
CA ALA A 63 -4.16 8.37 28.75
C ALA A 63 -4.79 9.57 29.46
N GLU A 64 -5.78 10.23 28.85
CA GLU A 64 -6.47 11.38 29.43
C GLU A 64 -7.22 11.02 30.72
N ALA A 65 -7.62 9.76 30.91
CA ALA A 65 -8.41 9.33 32.07
C ALA A 65 -7.56 8.79 33.25
N SER A 66 -6.48 8.06 32.95
CA SER A 66 -5.80 7.18 33.93
C SER A 66 -4.30 7.47 34.11
N GLY A 67 -3.77 8.46 33.37
CA GLY A 67 -2.34 8.76 33.31
C GLY A 67 -1.57 7.89 32.31
N PHE A 68 -0.54 8.47 31.69
CA PHE A 68 0.16 7.87 30.55
C PHE A 68 0.80 6.51 30.84
N TRP A 69 1.53 6.38 31.95
CA TRP A 69 2.28 5.15 32.24
C TRP A 69 1.41 3.95 32.62
N ALA A 70 0.33 4.19 33.35
CA ALA A 70 -0.64 3.14 33.68
C ALA A 70 -1.32 2.63 32.40
N THR A 71 -1.80 3.56 31.57
CA THR A 71 -2.42 3.27 30.27
C THR A 71 -1.47 2.55 29.32
N MET A 72 -0.20 2.98 29.24
CA MET A 72 0.82 2.30 28.42
C MET A 72 0.99 0.84 28.81
N LYS A 73 1.08 0.55 30.11
CA LYS A 73 1.21 -0.82 30.62
C LYS A 73 -0.04 -1.64 30.29
N GLU A 74 -1.22 -1.07 30.45
CA GLU A 74 -2.48 -1.73 30.14
C GLU A 74 -2.61 -2.05 28.64
N VAL A 75 -2.32 -1.10 27.75
CA VAL A 75 -2.38 -1.33 26.30
C VAL A 75 -1.32 -2.34 25.84
N LEU A 76 -0.10 -2.27 26.38
CA LEU A 76 0.99 -3.17 25.98
C LEU A 76 0.71 -4.64 26.29
N PHE A 77 0.08 -4.93 27.43
CA PHE A 77 -0.08 -6.30 27.92
C PHE A 77 -1.54 -6.79 27.89
N GLY A 78 -2.51 -5.89 28.02
CA GLY A 78 -3.93 -6.21 28.06
C GLY A 78 -4.62 -6.14 26.70
N PHE A 79 -4.16 -5.30 25.78
CA PHE A 79 -4.81 -5.13 24.48
C PHE A 79 -4.17 -6.03 23.41
N GLN A 80 -5.00 -6.55 22.51
CA GLN A 80 -4.59 -7.40 21.39
C GLN A 80 -3.49 -6.75 20.53
N VAL A 81 -3.58 -5.43 20.29
CA VAL A 81 -2.58 -4.66 19.54
C VAL A 81 -1.20 -4.65 20.21
N GLY A 82 -1.14 -4.54 21.54
CA GLY A 82 0.11 -4.56 22.32
C GLY A 82 0.76 -5.94 22.34
N GLN A 83 -0.06 -6.98 22.51
CA GLN A 83 0.41 -8.37 22.42
C GLN A 83 0.96 -8.69 21.02
N ALA A 84 0.23 -8.29 19.97
CA ALA A 84 0.69 -8.46 18.59
C ALA A 84 1.99 -7.69 18.30
N TRP A 85 2.19 -6.51 18.90
CA TRP A 85 3.43 -5.76 18.78
C TRP A 85 4.63 -6.51 19.39
N TRP A 86 4.49 -7.11 20.57
CA TRP A 86 5.56 -7.92 21.18
C TRP A 86 6.00 -9.07 20.28
N PHE A 87 5.05 -9.82 19.71
CA PHE A 87 5.37 -10.87 18.76
C PHE A 87 5.99 -10.32 17.48
N THR A 88 5.49 -9.19 16.97
CA THR A 88 6.02 -8.53 15.78
C THR A 88 7.48 -8.13 15.99
N LEU A 89 7.80 -7.54 17.15
CA LEU A 89 9.15 -7.16 17.54
C LEU A 89 10.08 -8.38 17.67
N ALA A 90 9.61 -9.46 18.30
CA ALA A 90 10.40 -10.68 18.46
C ALA A 90 10.74 -11.33 17.10
N ILE A 91 9.74 -11.48 16.22
CA ILE A 91 9.93 -12.08 14.89
C ILE A 91 10.77 -11.17 13.99
N SER A 92 10.55 -9.85 14.07
CA SER A 92 11.38 -8.83 13.42
C SER A 92 12.85 -8.93 13.85
N MET A 93 13.11 -9.14 15.14
CA MET A 93 14.47 -9.32 15.66
C MET A 93 15.10 -10.62 15.15
N VAL A 94 14.35 -11.74 15.13
CA VAL A 94 14.84 -13.01 14.55
C VAL A 94 15.23 -12.81 13.08
N LEU A 95 14.38 -12.16 12.29
CA LEU A 95 14.68 -11.84 10.90
C LEU A 95 15.89 -10.92 10.77
N PHE A 96 15.99 -9.88 11.59
CA PHE A 96 17.13 -8.95 11.60
C PHE A 96 18.45 -9.69 11.87
N LEU A 97 18.50 -10.55 12.89
CA LEU A 97 19.69 -11.33 13.23
C LEU A 97 20.00 -12.36 12.12
N MET A 98 18.98 -13.05 11.61
CA MET A 98 19.12 -14.01 10.52
C MET A 98 19.74 -13.33 9.28
N ILE A 99 19.23 -12.17 8.88
CA ILE A 99 19.75 -11.43 7.72
C ILE A 99 21.14 -10.87 8.03
N SER A 100 21.40 -10.37 9.24
CA SER A 100 22.68 -9.73 9.60
C SER A 100 23.84 -10.71 9.67
N PHE A 101 23.62 -11.94 10.16
CA PHE A 101 24.68 -12.94 10.34
C PHE A 101 24.86 -13.90 9.17
N ASN A 102 23.96 -13.89 8.18
CA ASN A 102 24.04 -14.82 7.04
C ASN A 102 24.12 -14.05 5.72
N ASP A 103 24.61 -14.71 4.67
CA ASP A 103 24.50 -14.21 3.29
C ASP A 103 23.37 -14.92 2.57
N LEU A 104 22.22 -14.25 2.47
CA LEU A 104 21.02 -14.79 1.83
C LEU A 104 21.18 -14.95 0.32
N SER A 105 22.14 -14.26 -0.31
CA SER A 105 22.41 -14.42 -1.73
C SER A 105 23.00 -15.79 -2.07
N GLN A 106 23.70 -16.41 -1.10
CA GLN A 106 24.33 -17.72 -1.22
C GLN A 106 23.49 -18.84 -0.60
N ASN A 107 22.49 -18.52 0.22
CA ASN A 107 21.66 -19.51 0.92
C ASN A 107 20.16 -19.32 0.64
N PRO A 108 19.65 -19.81 -0.51
CA PRO A 108 18.24 -19.67 -0.88
C PRO A 108 17.28 -20.47 0.02
N ARG A 109 17.78 -21.48 0.75
CA ARG A 109 16.98 -22.19 1.76
C ARG A 109 16.67 -21.28 2.94
N LEU A 110 17.69 -20.56 3.44
CA LEU A 110 17.50 -19.62 4.54
C LEU A 110 16.60 -18.45 4.15
N ALA A 111 16.72 -17.94 2.91
CA ALA A 111 15.82 -16.91 2.39
C ALA A 111 14.35 -17.38 2.39
N ARG A 112 14.07 -18.62 1.97
CA ARG A 112 12.72 -19.21 2.02
C ARG A 112 12.19 -19.38 3.45
N ILE A 113 13.04 -19.75 4.40
CA ILE A 113 12.67 -19.76 5.83
C ILE A 113 12.31 -18.33 6.28
N GLY A 114 13.09 -17.34 5.86
CA GLY A 114 12.80 -15.93 6.08
C GLY A 114 11.45 -15.49 5.51
N VAL A 115 11.07 -15.96 4.31
CA VAL A 115 9.72 -15.71 3.76
C VAL A 115 8.63 -16.27 4.68
N GLY A 116 8.84 -17.44 5.29
CA GLY A 116 7.93 -18.01 6.29
C GLY A 116 7.77 -17.10 7.51
N TRP A 117 8.88 -16.62 8.07
CA TRP A 117 8.85 -15.66 9.20
C TRP A 117 8.22 -14.31 8.82
N ALA A 118 8.48 -13.79 7.63
CA ALA A 118 7.80 -12.61 7.12
C ALA A 118 6.29 -12.86 6.95
N GLY A 119 5.89 -14.08 6.56
CA GLY A 119 4.50 -14.54 6.57
C GLY A 119 3.85 -14.42 7.95
N VAL A 120 4.56 -14.81 9.01
CA VAL A 120 4.07 -14.62 10.40
C VAL A 120 3.86 -13.15 10.73
N LEU A 121 4.76 -12.25 10.30
CA LEU A 121 4.56 -10.80 10.47
C LEU A 121 3.29 -10.30 9.78
N LEU A 122 2.95 -10.81 8.58
CA LEU A 122 1.73 -10.45 7.86
C LEU A 122 0.46 -10.93 8.60
N LEU A 123 0.52 -12.11 9.21
CA LEU A 123 -0.57 -12.63 10.04
C LEU A 123 -0.73 -11.79 11.31
N LEU A 124 0.36 -11.45 11.99
CA LEU A 124 0.33 -10.58 13.18
C LEU A 124 -0.24 -9.20 12.86
N MET A 125 0.08 -8.63 11.69
CA MET A 125 -0.48 -7.35 11.26
C MET A 125 -1.99 -7.44 11.00
N GLY A 126 -2.47 -8.53 10.39
CA GLY A 126 -3.90 -8.78 10.24
C GLY A 126 -4.60 -8.99 11.58
N TRP A 127 -3.95 -9.68 12.53
CA TRP A 127 -4.48 -9.90 13.88
C TRP A 127 -4.57 -8.60 14.67
N ALA A 128 -3.57 -7.72 14.56
CA ALA A 128 -3.57 -6.41 15.22
C ALA A 128 -4.55 -5.40 14.60
N SER A 129 -5.22 -5.73 13.49
CA SER A 129 -5.97 -4.76 12.70
C SER A 129 -7.33 -4.41 13.27
N HIS A 130 -7.81 -3.19 12.95
CA HIS A 130 -9.19 -2.78 13.25
C HIS A 130 -10.24 -3.71 12.63
N ALA A 131 -10.00 -4.21 11.41
CA ALA A 131 -10.90 -5.17 10.78
C ALA A 131 -11.09 -6.44 11.62
N ALA A 132 -10.00 -6.98 12.21
CA ALA A 132 -10.05 -8.14 13.09
C ALA A 132 -10.67 -7.82 14.47
N SER A 133 -10.72 -6.55 14.88
CA SER A 133 -11.46 -6.15 16.09
C SER A 133 -12.96 -6.14 15.82
N GLN A 134 -13.39 -5.76 14.62
CA GLN A 134 -14.80 -5.63 14.24
C GLN A 134 -15.42 -6.95 13.75
N ALA A 135 -14.67 -7.70 12.94
CA ALA A 135 -15.08 -9.01 12.44
C ALA A 135 -13.90 -9.99 12.63
N PRO A 136 -13.79 -10.68 13.78
CA PRO A 136 -12.57 -11.40 14.16
C PRO A 136 -11.97 -12.30 13.09
N ALA A 137 -12.76 -13.25 12.56
CA ALA A 137 -12.26 -14.18 11.54
C ALA A 137 -12.15 -13.51 10.15
N ALA A 138 -13.22 -12.88 9.68
CA ALA A 138 -13.29 -12.32 8.34
C ALA A 138 -12.31 -11.15 8.15
N GLY A 139 -12.23 -10.26 9.13
CA GLY A 139 -11.32 -9.12 9.16
C GLY A 139 -9.86 -9.54 9.27
N PHE A 140 -9.54 -10.53 10.10
CA PHE A 140 -8.19 -11.13 10.14
C PHE A 140 -7.78 -11.67 8.77
N VAL A 141 -8.60 -12.55 8.19
CA VAL A 141 -8.31 -13.17 6.89
C VAL A 141 -8.19 -12.13 5.78
N ALA A 142 -9.17 -11.23 5.67
CA ALA A 142 -9.17 -10.20 4.64
C ALA A 142 -7.96 -9.27 4.78
N HIS A 143 -7.63 -8.83 6.01
CA HIS A 143 -6.48 -7.96 6.21
C HIS A 143 -5.16 -8.67 5.93
N SER A 144 -4.95 -9.87 6.46
CA SER A 144 -3.73 -10.64 6.22
C SER A 144 -3.53 -10.95 4.74
N LEU A 145 -4.58 -11.37 4.03
CA LEU A 145 -4.50 -11.62 2.59
C LEU A 145 -4.21 -10.35 1.79
N HIS A 146 -4.87 -9.24 2.14
CA HIS A 146 -4.65 -7.95 1.48
C HIS A 146 -3.19 -7.48 1.68
N VAL A 147 -2.67 -7.50 2.91
CA VAL A 147 -1.29 -7.09 3.19
C VAL A 147 -0.27 -8.07 2.58
N ALA A 148 -0.52 -9.37 2.62
CA ALA A 148 0.32 -10.36 1.96
C ALA A 148 0.43 -10.09 0.45
N ALA A 149 -0.71 -9.91 -0.21
CA ALA A 149 -0.75 -9.68 -1.65
C ALA A 149 -0.06 -8.37 -2.05
N VAL A 150 -0.30 -7.26 -1.34
CA VAL A 150 0.39 -6.00 -1.64
C VAL A 150 1.88 -6.12 -1.38
N CYS A 151 2.31 -6.66 -0.24
CA CYS A 151 3.73 -6.74 0.11
C CYS A 151 4.50 -7.71 -0.82
N THR A 152 3.89 -8.82 -1.24
CA THR A 152 4.51 -9.73 -2.21
C THR A 152 4.66 -9.07 -3.57
N TRP A 153 3.58 -8.54 -4.15
CA TRP A 153 3.61 -7.94 -5.47
C TRP A 153 4.50 -6.69 -5.52
N SER A 154 4.23 -5.73 -4.64
CA SER A 154 4.98 -4.47 -4.60
C SER A 154 6.41 -4.64 -4.12
N GLY A 155 6.67 -5.53 -3.16
CA GLY A 155 8.00 -5.78 -2.64
C GLY A 155 8.96 -6.27 -3.72
N ILE A 156 8.50 -7.22 -4.55
CA ILE A 156 9.28 -7.71 -5.68
C ILE A 156 9.54 -6.58 -6.68
N LEU A 157 8.53 -5.78 -7.02
CA LEU A 157 8.68 -4.64 -7.95
C LEU A 157 9.64 -3.57 -7.44
N LEU A 158 9.53 -3.19 -6.16
CA LEU A 158 10.40 -2.19 -5.54
C LEU A 158 11.86 -2.70 -5.53
N VAL A 159 12.09 -3.96 -5.17
CA VAL A 159 13.44 -4.52 -5.18
C VAL A 159 14.00 -4.60 -6.61
N VAL A 160 13.24 -5.14 -7.56
CA VAL A 160 13.69 -5.26 -8.95
C VAL A 160 13.88 -3.89 -9.61
N GLY A 161 12.94 -2.96 -9.41
CA GLY A 161 12.96 -1.64 -10.03
C GLY A 161 14.14 -0.78 -9.60
N TRP A 162 14.50 -0.80 -8.32
CA TRP A 162 15.53 0.09 -7.77
C TRP A 162 16.88 -0.57 -7.54
N PHE A 163 16.93 -1.89 -7.35
CA PHE A 163 18.17 -2.59 -7.01
C PHE A 163 18.67 -3.52 -8.12
N SER A 164 18.02 -3.57 -9.28
CA SER A 164 18.57 -4.26 -10.44
C SER A 164 19.42 -3.33 -11.31
N SER A 165 20.61 -3.82 -11.70
CA SER A 165 21.57 -3.09 -12.55
C SER A 165 21.33 -3.29 -14.04
N ARG A 166 20.80 -4.45 -14.44
CA ARG A 166 20.46 -4.80 -15.83
C ARG A 166 19.27 -5.75 -15.85
N ALA A 167 18.46 -5.65 -16.89
CA ALA A 167 17.36 -6.57 -17.16
C ALA A 167 17.84 -7.91 -17.75
N THR A 168 18.86 -8.52 -17.15
CA THR A 168 19.29 -9.88 -17.51
C THR A 168 18.21 -10.88 -17.14
N ASP A 169 18.00 -11.91 -17.97
CA ASP A 169 16.99 -12.96 -17.74
C ASP A 169 15.56 -12.42 -17.52
N TRP A 170 15.23 -11.25 -18.08
CA TRP A 170 13.91 -10.60 -17.91
C TRP A 170 12.74 -11.50 -18.32
N GLY A 171 12.89 -12.26 -19.41
CA GLY A 171 11.88 -13.24 -19.84
C GLY A 171 11.56 -14.29 -18.77
N LYS A 172 12.59 -14.91 -18.19
CA LYS A 172 12.45 -15.93 -17.13
C LYS A 172 11.88 -15.35 -15.85
N PHE A 173 12.21 -14.09 -15.53
CA PHE A 173 11.60 -13.38 -14.42
C PHE A 173 10.09 -13.22 -14.63
N LEU A 174 9.67 -12.74 -15.80
CA LEU A 174 8.26 -12.54 -16.11
C LEU A 174 7.45 -13.85 -16.15
N GLU A 175 8.06 -14.97 -16.54
CA GLU A 175 7.37 -16.28 -16.59
C GLU A 175 6.75 -16.69 -15.25
N TRP A 176 7.44 -16.45 -14.13
CA TRP A 176 6.90 -16.77 -12.81
C TRP A 176 6.31 -15.53 -12.11
N PHE A 177 6.85 -14.33 -12.35
CA PHE A 177 6.40 -13.14 -11.65
C PHE A 177 5.05 -12.66 -12.17
N THR A 178 4.77 -12.73 -13.48
CA THR A 178 3.48 -12.32 -14.04
C THR A 178 2.29 -13.08 -13.44
N PRO A 179 2.26 -14.43 -13.35
CA PRO A 179 1.15 -15.13 -12.70
C PRO A 179 1.05 -14.83 -11.19
N VAL A 180 2.17 -14.63 -10.49
CA VAL A 180 2.17 -14.20 -9.09
C VAL A 180 1.55 -12.81 -8.93
N ALA A 181 1.93 -11.85 -9.79
CA ALA A 181 1.40 -10.49 -9.78
C ALA A 181 -0.12 -10.47 -10.06
N ILE A 182 -0.58 -11.21 -11.07
CA ILE A 182 -2.02 -11.34 -11.36
C ILE A 182 -2.76 -11.92 -10.15
N SER A 183 -2.23 -12.99 -9.54
CA SER A 183 -2.84 -13.60 -8.36
C SER A 183 -2.90 -12.60 -7.19
N CYS A 184 -1.83 -11.84 -6.95
CA CYS A 184 -1.81 -10.81 -5.92
C CYS A 184 -2.84 -9.71 -6.19
N VAL A 185 -2.96 -9.23 -7.43
CA VAL A 185 -3.96 -8.21 -7.80
C VAL A 185 -5.38 -8.73 -7.58
N LEU A 186 -5.68 -9.97 -7.96
CA LEU A 186 -7.00 -10.58 -7.72
C LEU A 186 -7.30 -10.70 -6.21
N VAL A 187 -6.34 -11.18 -5.42
CA VAL A 187 -6.48 -11.25 -3.96
C VAL A 187 -6.66 -9.86 -3.36
N LEU A 188 -5.93 -8.85 -3.85
CA LEU A 188 -6.07 -7.46 -3.39
C LEU A 188 -7.46 -6.91 -3.64
N ILE A 189 -8.04 -7.16 -4.81
CA ILE A 189 -9.39 -6.72 -5.13
C ILE A 189 -10.40 -7.40 -4.20
N VAL A 190 -10.36 -8.72 -4.10
CA VAL A 190 -11.32 -9.49 -3.28
C VAL A 190 -11.21 -9.12 -1.79
N ALA A 191 -9.99 -9.16 -1.25
CA ALA A 191 -9.75 -8.84 0.15
C ALA A 191 -10.00 -7.36 0.45
N GLY A 192 -9.68 -6.46 -0.49
CA GLY A 192 -9.95 -5.02 -0.38
C GLY A 192 -11.44 -4.71 -0.34
N LEU A 193 -12.24 -5.32 -1.21
CA LEU A 193 -13.70 -5.19 -1.17
C LEU A 193 -14.29 -5.75 0.14
N GLY A 194 -13.79 -6.90 0.61
CA GLY A 194 -14.18 -7.45 1.92
C GLY A 194 -13.85 -6.51 3.09
N LEU A 195 -12.65 -5.91 3.07
CA LEU A 195 -12.27 -4.90 4.07
C LEU A 195 -13.14 -3.65 3.99
N MET A 196 -13.52 -3.20 2.79
CA MET A 196 -14.44 -2.08 2.64
C MET A 196 -15.80 -2.37 3.27
N GLN A 197 -16.34 -3.57 3.10
CA GLN A 197 -17.62 -3.96 3.73
C GLN A 197 -17.55 -3.96 5.26
N ILE A 198 -16.40 -4.33 5.83
CA ILE A 198 -16.20 -4.37 7.28
C ILE A 198 -15.94 -2.96 7.84
N ILE A 199 -15.12 -2.17 7.14
CA ILE A 199 -14.54 -0.93 7.67
C ILE A 199 -15.32 0.31 7.24
N VAL A 200 -15.79 0.37 6.00
CA VAL A 200 -16.44 1.55 5.40
C VAL A 200 -17.65 1.12 4.57
N PRO A 201 -18.74 0.64 5.21
CA PRO A 201 -19.94 0.21 4.50
C PRO A 201 -20.62 1.39 3.77
N GLN A 202 -20.52 2.61 4.30
CA GLN A 202 -21.07 3.83 3.70
C GLN A 202 -20.03 4.56 2.82
N TYR A 203 -19.53 3.88 1.78
CA TYR A 203 -18.38 4.36 1.01
C TYR A 203 -18.51 5.79 0.46
N VAL A 204 -19.64 6.14 -0.16
CA VAL A 204 -19.84 7.50 -0.72
C VAL A 204 -19.92 8.55 0.39
N ASN A 205 -20.71 8.30 1.44
CA ASN A 205 -20.81 9.22 2.58
C ASN A 205 -19.46 9.39 3.30
N SER A 206 -18.61 8.36 3.29
CA SER A 206 -17.30 8.43 3.93
C SER A 206 -16.37 9.48 3.31
N TRP A 207 -16.61 9.90 2.06
CA TRP A 207 -15.81 10.92 1.38
C TRP A 207 -15.93 12.32 1.98
N LEU A 208 -16.92 12.54 2.86
CA LEU A 208 -17.05 13.74 3.67
C LEU A 208 -15.97 13.82 4.78
N LEU A 209 -15.43 12.65 5.17
CA LEU A 209 -14.41 12.50 6.19
C LEU A 209 -13.01 12.31 5.57
N PRO A 210 -11.94 12.74 6.26
CA PRO A 210 -10.57 12.53 5.81
C PRO A 210 -10.24 11.08 5.43
N TYR A 211 -10.79 10.10 6.15
CA TYR A 211 -10.57 8.67 5.87
C TYR A 211 -11.10 8.26 4.51
N GLY A 212 -12.35 8.59 4.19
CA GLY A 212 -12.94 8.24 2.91
C GLY A 212 -12.25 8.95 1.75
N GLN A 213 -11.74 10.16 1.96
CA GLN A 213 -10.95 10.88 0.95
C GLN A 213 -9.61 10.21 0.68
N ALA A 214 -8.88 9.80 1.72
CA ALA A 214 -7.63 9.06 1.54
C ALA A 214 -7.88 7.70 0.86
N LEU A 215 -9.00 7.03 1.19
CA LEU A 215 -9.44 5.81 0.51
C LEU A 215 -9.81 6.06 -0.96
N LEU A 216 -10.53 7.14 -1.28
CA LEU A 216 -10.83 7.53 -2.68
C LEU A 216 -9.53 7.79 -3.46
N LEU A 217 -8.60 8.54 -2.89
CA LEU A 217 -7.30 8.81 -3.50
C LEU A 217 -6.55 7.49 -3.79
N LYS A 218 -6.56 6.54 -2.85
CA LYS A 218 -5.98 5.20 -3.04
C LYS A 218 -6.63 4.46 -4.22
N HIS A 219 -7.96 4.51 -4.36
CA HIS A 219 -8.66 3.89 -5.50
C HIS A 219 -8.32 4.56 -6.83
N LEU A 220 -8.25 5.90 -6.87
CA LEU A 220 -7.86 6.63 -8.07
C LEU A 220 -6.42 6.33 -8.48
N LEU A 221 -5.49 6.25 -7.52
CA LEU A 221 -4.09 5.85 -7.76
C LEU A 221 -3.95 4.41 -8.26
N MET A 222 -4.89 3.53 -7.91
CA MET A 222 -4.90 2.14 -8.39
C MET A 222 -5.11 2.07 -9.91
N VAL A 223 -5.85 2.99 -10.51
CA VAL A 223 -6.13 3.00 -11.96
C VAL A 223 -4.84 3.14 -12.80
N PRO A 224 -4.01 4.19 -12.65
CA PRO A 224 -2.76 4.28 -13.38
C PRO A 224 -1.78 3.18 -12.96
N LEU A 225 -1.77 2.75 -11.69
CA LEU A 225 -0.94 1.63 -11.24
C LEU A 225 -1.24 0.34 -12.04
N LEU A 226 -2.51 -0.06 -12.10
CA LEU A 226 -2.94 -1.25 -12.84
C LEU A 226 -2.68 -1.11 -14.35
N TRP A 227 -2.80 0.11 -14.89
CA TRP A 227 -2.43 0.37 -16.27
C TRP A 227 -0.93 0.16 -16.54
N PHE A 228 -0.06 0.65 -15.65
CA PHE A 228 1.37 0.40 -15.72
C PHE A 228 1.69 -1.09 -15.56
N ALA A 229 1.06 -1.78 -14.61
CA ALA A 229 1.22 -3.21 -14.40
C ALA A 229 0.82 -4.01 -15.65
N PHE A 230 -0.29 -3.65 -16.30
CA PHE A 230 -0.73 -4.26 -17.55
C PHE A 230 0.27 -4.03 -18.69
N ILE A 231 0.72 -2.79 -18.88
CA ILE A 231 1.69 -2.46 -19.93
C ILE A 231 3.02 -3.19 -19.68
N ASN A 232 3.53 -3.17 -18.45
CA ASN A 232 4.79 -3.80 -18.07
C ASN A 232 4.72 -5.33 -18.22
N GLY A 233 3.62 -5.95 -17.79
CA GLY A 233 3.44 -7.40 -17.81
C GLY A 233 3.19 -7.99 -19.20
N PHE A 234 2.45 -7.29 -20.06
CA PHE A 234 2.03 -7.84 -21.36
C PHE A 234 2.70 -7.16 -22.55
N ARG A 235 2.58 -5.84 -22.69
CA ARG A 235 3.02 -5.12 -23.92
C ARG A 235 4.53 -4.95 -23.97
N ARG A 236 5.14 -4.55 -22.87
CA ARG A 236 6.60 -4.36 -22.76
C ARG A 236 7.36 -5.67 -22.69
N ARG A 237 6.71 -6.76 -22.25
CA ARG A 237 7.22 -8.14 -22.41
C ARG A 237 7.46 -8.48 -23.89
N ALA A 238 6.47 -8.23 -24.75
CA ALA A 238 6.59 -8.47 -26.19
C ALA A 238 7.68 -7.59 -26.83
N ARG A 239 7.82 -6.34 -26.38
CA ARG A 239 8.86 -5.42 -26.85
C ARG A 239 10.27 -5.89 -26.50
N TRP A 240 10.50 -6.37 -25.28
CA TRP A 240 11.82 -6.89 -24.87
C TRP A 240 12.25 -8.11 -25.69
N GLN A 241 11.30 -8.95 -26.11
CA GLN A 241 11.58 -10.09 -27.01
C GLN A 241 12.05 -9.64 -28.41
N GLN A 242 11.67 -8.44 -28.84
CA GLN A 242 12.04 -7.86 -30.15
C GLN A 242 13.30 -6.99 -30.07
N ASP A 243 13.52 -6.33 -28.94
CA ASP A 243 14.68 -5.46 -28.68
C ASP A 243 15.23 -5.73 -27.27
N PRO A 244 16.20 -6.65 -27.13
CA PRO A 244 16.82 -6.99 -25.85
C PRO A 244 17.61 -5.84 -25.21
N ASN A 245 17.95 -4.78 -25.96
CA ASN A 245 18.66 -3.61 -25.46
C ASN A 245 17.72 -2.58 -24.80
N TRP A 246 16.41 -2.72 -24.99
CA TRP A 246 15.43 -1.84 -24.36
C TRP A 246 15.36 -2.08 -22.84
N ASN A 247 15.34 -1.01 -22.05
CA ASN A 247 15.37 -1.08 -20.60
C ASN A 247 13.95 -1.14 -19.98
N PRO A 248 13.52 -2.29 -19.41
CA PRO A 248 12.21 -2.43 -18.77
C PRO A 248 12.12 -1.77 -17.39
N LEU A 249 13.25 -1.47 -16.74
CA LEU A 249 13.28 -1.01 -15.35
C LEU A 249 12.61 0.35 -15.17
N THR A 250 12.64 1.22 -16.19
CA THR A 250 12.01 2.54 -16.14
C THR A 250 10.49 2.42 -15.95
N GLY A 251 9.87 1.41 -16.55
CA GLY A 251 8.45 1.12 -16.38
C GLY A 251 8.11 0.59 -15.00
N VAL A 252 8.96 -0.30 -14.48
CA VAL A 252 8.84 -0.90 -13.14
C VAL A 252 9.01 0.16 -12.05
N ARG A 253 9.93 1.11 -12.25
CA ARG A 253 10.10 2.26 -11.34
C ARG A 253 8.87 3.16 -11.32
N ALA A 254 8.28 3.45 -12.47
CA ALA A 254 7.04 4.24 -12.52
C ALA A 254 5.89 3.53 -11.77
N GLU A 255 5.77 2.21 -11.92
CA GLU A 255 4.82 1.38 -11.17
C GLU A 255 5.06 1.45 -9.65
N GLY A 256 6.32 1.29 -9.22
CA GLY A 256 6.69 1.40 -7.81
C GLY A 256 6.46 2.80 -7.22
N MET A 257 6.55 3.88 -8.01
CA MET A 257 6.24 5.22 -7.51
C MET A 257 4.76 5.36 -7.14
N TYR A 258 3.83 4.77 -7.92
CA TYR A 258 2.41 4.74 -7.55
C TYR A 258 2.16 3.90 -6.30
N ILE A 259 2.85 2.77 -6.15
CA ILE A 259 2.80 1.94 -4.95
C ILE A 259 3.19 2.77 -3.71
N LEU A 260 4.28 3.55 -3.79
CA LEU A 260 4.72 4.40 -2.67
C LEU A 260 3.67 5.46 -2.33
N LEU A 261 3.02 6.07 -3.33
CA LEU A 261 1.91 7.00 -3.10
C LEU A 261 0.71 6.31 -2.43
N ILE A 262 0.40 5.08 -2.82
CA ILE A 262 -0.66 4.26 -2.19
C ILE A 262 -0.31 3.91 -0.75
N PHE A 263 0.95 3.63 -0.43
CA PHE A 263 1.39 3.41 0.95
C PHE A 263 1.26 4.69 1.79
N ILE A 264 1.57 5.86 1.23
CA ILE A 264 1.34 7.15 1.90
C ILE A 264 -0.16 7.36 2.17
N ALA A 265 -1.02 7.13 1.17
CA ALA A 265 -2.47 7.23 1.36
C ALA A 265 -2.98 6.25 2.45
N THR A 266 -2.44 5.02 2.46
CA THR A 266 -2.78 4.01 3.47
C THR A 266 -2.31 4.41 4.88
N ALA A 267 -1.14 5.05 5.00
CA ALA A 267 -0.64 5.56 6.27
C ALA A 267 -1.44 6.76 6.80
N ILE A 268 -1.97 7.60 5.90
CA ILE A 268 -2.90 8.67 6.30
C ILE A 268 -4.19 8.05 6.87
N MET A 269 -4.73 7.02 6.21
CA MET A 269 -5.91 6.31 6.69
C MET A 269 -5.68 5.61 8.04
N GLY A 270 -4.49 5.04 8.27
CA GLY A 270 -4.16 4.35 9.52
C GLY A 270 -4.13 5.25 10.76
N GLN A 271 -4.07 6.58 10.55
CA GLN A 271 -4.13 7.58 11.62
C GLN A 271 -5.53 8.14 11.89
N GLN A 272 -6.53 7.70 11.14
CA GLN A 272 -7.88 8.23 11.19
C GLN A 272 -8.84 7.17 11.68
N THR A 273 -9.89 7.58 12.39
CA THR A 273 -10.92 6.65 12.83
C THR A 273 -11.66 6.14 11.61
N PRO A 274 -11.73 4.81 11.38
CA PRO A 274 -12.45 4.29 10.23
C PRO A 274 -13.96 4.56 10.36
N PRO A 275 -14.60 5.12 9.32
CA PRO A 275 -16.00 5.53 9.39
C PRO A 275 -16.94 4.36 9.13
N HIS A 276 -17.08 3.49 10.13
CA HIS A 276 -18.09 2.42 10.11
C HIS A 276 -19.49 3.02 10.00
N GLU A 277 -19.79 4.00 10.86
CA GLU A 277 -20.97 4.86 10.81
C GLU A 277 -20.52 6.31 10.63
N VAL A 278 -20.76 6.87 9.45
CA VAL A 278 -20.28 8.22 9.09
C VAL A 278 -20.88 9.28 10.01
N ALA A 279 -22.18 9.16 10.31
CA ALA A 279 -22.89 10.09 11.18
C ALA A 279 -22.35 10.10 12.62
N GLU A 280 -21.93 8.94 13.14
CA GLU A 280 -21.32 8.83 14.46
C GLU A 280 -19.90 9.40 14.45
N THR A 281 -19.12 9.07 13.42
CA THR A 281 -17.74 9.52 13.27
C THR A 281 -17.66 11.05 13.13
N MET A 282 -18.61 11.69 12.44
CA MET A 282 -18.69 13.16 12.32
C MET A 282 -18.99 13.87 13.65
N ARG A 283 -19.44 13.16 14.70
CA ARG A 283 -19.60 13.74 16.04
C ARG A 283 -18.29 13.89 16.77
N THR A 284 -17.30 13.06 16.45
CA THR A 284 -16.00 12.99 17.13
C THR A 284 -14.85 13.47 16.26
N GLU A 285 -14.98 13.43 14.94
CA GLU A 285 -14.02 13.94 13.98
C GLU A 285 -14.60 15.07 13.12
N PRO A 286 -13.86 16.17 12.92
CA PRO A 286 -14.32 17.26 12.06
C PRO A 286 -14.41 16.79 10.61
N PRO A 287 -15.29 17.43 9.80
CA PRO A 287 -15.30 17.26 8.35
C PRO A 287 -13.93 17.50 7.73
N SER A 288 -13.67 16.91 6.57
CA SER A 288 -12.38 17.10 5.90
C SER A 288 -12.06 18.59 5.69
N PRO A 289 -10.88 19.09 6.15
CA PRO A 289 -10.48 20.47 5.92
C PRO A 289 -10.40 20.82 4.43
N LEU A 290 -10.01 19.85 3.60
CA LEU A 290 -9.96 20.03 2.15
C LEU A 290 -11.36 20.16 1.56
N PHE A 291 -12.32 19.38 2.07
CA PHE A 291 -13.72 19.49 1.65
C PHE A 291 -14.28 20.86 2.01
N ALA A 292 -14.11 21.29 3.26
CA ALA A 292 -14.59 22.59 3.74
C ALA A 292 -13.94 23.76 2.97
N TRP A 293 -12.65 23.65 2.63
CA TRP A 293 -11.94 24.65 1.83
C TRP A 293 -12.44 24.72 0.38
N LEU A 294 -12.73 23.57 -0.25
CA LEU A 294 -13.19 23.51 -1.65
C LEU A 294 -14.65 23.93 -1.83
N THR A 295 -15.52 23.52 -0.90
CA THR A 295 -16.97 23.71 -1.01
C THR A 295 -17.47 24.94 -0.26
N GLY A 296 -16.75 25.40 0.76
CA GLY A 296 -17.17 26.49 1.63
C GLY A 296 -18.38 26.13 2.52
N THR A 297 -18.81 24.87 2.52
CA THR A 297 -19.98 24.40 3.26
C THR A 297 -19.61 23.34 4.30
N VAL A 298 -20.47 23.20 5.31
CA VAL A 298 -20.46 22.04 6.18
C VAL A 298 -21.21 20.92 5.44
N PRO A 299 -20.63 19.72 5.30
CA PRO A 299 -21.28 18.65 4.58
C PRO A 299 -22.52 18.14 5.31
N ASP A 300 -23.62 17.95 4.57
CA ASP A 300 -24.85 17.33 5.05
C ASP A 300 -24.85 15.81 4.86
N LEU A 301 -25.67 15.12 5.64
CA LEU A 301 -25.89 13.67 5.53
C LEU A 301 -27.34 13.36 5.14
N PRO A 302 -27.59 12.44 4.18
CA PRO A 302 -26.60 11.74 3.35
C PRO A 302 -25.96 12.68 2.31
N ALA A 303 -24.75 12.34 1.86
CA ALA A 303 -24.06 13.13 0.85
C ALA A 303 -24.88 13.17 -0.44
N GLN A 304 -25.14 14.38 -0.96
CA GLN A 304 -25.90 14.57 -2.18
C GLN A 304 -24.99 14.91 -3.35
N TRP A 305 -25.38 14.46 -4.55
CA TRP A 305 -24.66 14.78 -5.76
C TRP A 305 -25.20 16.08 -6.37
N ALA A 306 -24.33 17.07 -6.52
CA ALA A 306 -24.63 18.32 -7.20
C ALA A 306 -23.79 18.43 -8.48
N PHE A 307 -24.42 18.89 -9.56
CA PHE A 307 -23.69 19.21 -10.79
C PHE A 307 -23.29 20.70 -10.78
N THR A 308 -22.00 20.98 -10.96
CA THR A 308 -21.46 22.33 -11.01
C THR A 308 -20.53 22.47 -12.23
N PRO A 309 -20.37 23.69 -12.79
CA PRO A 309 -19.43 23.89 -13.88
C PRO A 309 -17.99 23.44 -13.55
N ILE A 310 -17.60 23.53 -12.27
CA ILE A 310 -16.27 23.13 -11.79
C ILE A 310 -16.11 21.61 -11.82
N ASN A 311 -17.08 20.85 -11.32
CA ASN A 311 -17.00 19.40 -11.36
C ASN A 311 -17.12 18.86 -12.80
N GLY A 312 -17.92 19.50 -13.66
CA GLY A 312 -17.96 19.20 -15.09
C GLY A 312 -16.61 19.42 -15.78
N LEU A 313 -15.96 20.56 -15.54
CA LEU A 313 -14.64 20.86 -16.11
C LEU A 313 -13.56 19.88 -15.64
N THR A 314 -13.48 19.63 -14.33
CA THR A 314 -12.50 18.69 -13.78
C THR A 314 -12.76 17.26 -14.26
N ALA A 315 -14.02 16.86 -14.48
CA ALA A 315 -14.36 15.56 -15.04
C ALA A 315 -13.83 15.39 -16.47
N VAL A 316 -14.02 16.42 -17.31
CA VAL A 316 -13.46 16.43 -18.68
C VAL A 316 -11.94 16.33 -18.65
N LEU A 317 -11.27 17.08 -17.77
CA LEU A 317 -9.82 17.00 -17.60
C LEU A 317 -9.36 15.60 -17.16
N ALA A 318 -10.06 14.98 -16.20
CA ALA A 318 -9.77 13.62 -15.76
C ALA A 318 -9.87 12.62 -16.92
N LEU A 319 -10.93 12.71 -17.73
CA LEU A 319 -11.12 11.87 -18.91
C LEU A 319 -10.04 12.09 -19.98
N LEU A 320 -9.61 13.34 -20.20
CA LEU A 320 -8.50 13.65 -21.12
C LEU A 320 -7.17 13.08 -20.63
N PHE A 321 -6.86 13.20 -19.33
CA PHE A 321 -5.66 12.61 -18.75
C PHE A 321 -5.70 11.08 -18.81
N LEU A 322 -6.85 10.46 -18.54
CA LEU A 322 -7.02 9.02 -18.68
C LEU A 322 -6.86 8.59 -20.14
N GLY A 323 -7.55 9.23 -21.08
CA GLY A 323 -7.44 8.94 -22.51
C GLY A 323 -6.01 9.07 -23.03
N SER A 324 -5.30 10.14 -22.64
CA SER A 324 -3.90 10.33 -23.00
C SER A 324 -2.99 9.25 -22.41
N LEU A 325 -3.18 8.88 -21.13
CA LEU A 325 -2.46 7.78 -20.48
C LEU A 325 -2.66 6.44 -21.23
N LEU A 326 -3.89 6.15 -21.66
CA LEU A 326 -4.21 4.92 -22.41
C LEU A 326 -3.58 4.91 -23.82
N MET A 327 -3.47 6.09 -24.45
CA MET A 327 -2.85 6.25 -25.77
C MET A 327 -1.33 6.36 -25.73
N ALA A 328 -0.76 6.75 -24.59
CA ALA A 328 0.65 7.12 -24.43
C ALA A 328 1.62 6.00 -24.88
N GLU A 329 1.33 4.74 -24.54
CA GLU A 329 2.18 3.61 -24.94
C GLU A 329 2.14 3.38 -26.46
N ARG A 330 0.99 3.59 -27.13
CA ARG A 330 0.91 3.50 -28.60
C ARG A 330 1.70 4.60 -29.28
N ARG A 331 1.75 5.78 -28.64
CA ARG A 331 2.52 6.95 -29.09
C ARG A 331 3.99 6.93 -28.63
N ARG A 332 4.45 5.84 -28.00
CA ARG A 332 5.82 5.67 -27.47
C ARG A 332 6.26 6.80 -26.52
N ILE A 333 5.32 7.36 -25.76
CA ILE A 333 5.62 8.36 -24.73
C ILE A 333 6.49 7.73 -23.65
N SER A 334 7.38 8.53 -23.05
CA SER A 334 8.25 8.08 -21.97
C SER A 334 7.47 7.66 -20.71
N ALA A 335 8.06 6.80 -19.89
CA ALA A 335 7.44 6.37 -18.64
C ALA A 335 7.12 7.55 -17.70
N SER A 336 7.98 8.57 -17.67
CA SER A 336 7.74 9.79 -16.89
C SER A 336 6.56 10.61 -17.40
N GLY A 337 6.40 10.73 -18.74
CA GLY A 337 5.25 11.41 -19.33
C GLY A 337 3.94 10.70 -19.03
N MET A 338 3.92 9.36 -19.13
CA MET A 338 2.80 8.54 -18.70
C MET A 338 2.48 8.71 -17.20
N TRP A 339 3.51 8.74 -16.36
CA TRP A 339 3.35 8.95 -14.92
C TRP A 339 2.70 10.31 -14.63
N GLY A 340 3.15 11.38 -15.30
CA GLY A 340 2.53 12.70 -15.20
C GLY A 340 1.05 12.72 -15.62
N MET A 341 0.70 12.04 -16.72
CA MET A 341 -0.70 11.90 -17.16
C MET A 341 -1.55 11.16 -16.12
N GLY A 342 -1.03 10.08 -15.54
CA GLY A 342 -1.74 9.35 -14.50
C GLY A 342 -1.94 10.15 -13.22
N ILE A 343 -0.97 10.99 -12.81
CA ILE A 343 -1.14 11.92 -11.69
C ILE A 343 -2.17 13.00 -12.02
N GLY A 344 -2.15 13.54 -13.25
CA GLY A 344 -3.17 14.48 -13.72
C GLY A 344 -4.58 13.90 -13.64
N PHE A 345 -4.75 12.62 -14.03
CA PHE A 345 -6.01 11.90 -13.87
C PHE A 345 -6.44 11.81 -12.40
N VAL A 346 -5.53 11.42 -11.51
CA VAL A 346 -5.82 11.25 -10.08
C VAL A 346 -6.27 12.57 -9.46
N ILE A 347 -5.54 13.66 -9.71
CA ILE A 347 -5.87 14.99 -9.16
C ILE A 347 -7.21 15.48 -9.71
N ALA A 348 -7.39 15.43 -11.03
CA ALA A 348 -8.62 15.91 -11.66
C ALA A 348 -9.84 15.07 -11.20
N GLY A 349 -9.73 13.74 -11.20
CA GLY A 349 -10.80 12.85 -10.76
C GLY A 349 -11.15 13.02 -9.28
N PHE A 350 -10.15 13.25 -8.43
CA PHE A 350 -10.37 13.52 -7.02
C PHE A 350 -11.14 14.83 -6.80
N LEU A 351 -10.74 15.90 -7.49
CA LEU A 351 -11.45 17.18 -7.45
C LEU A 351 -12.87 17.08 -7.99
N THR A 352 -13.08 16.32 -9.07
CA THR A 352 -14.42 16.07 -9.62
C THR A 352 -15.35 15.50 -8.58
N VAL A 353 -14.91 14.47 -7.85
CA VAL A 353 -15.75 13.84 -6.82
C VAL A 353 -16.01 14.82 -5.68
N LEU A 354 -14.98 15.45 -5.12
CA LEU A 354 -15.15 16.32 -3.95
C LEU A 354 -16.03 17.54 -4.23
N THR A 355 -15.91 18.14 -5.40
CA THR A 355 -16.73 19.32 -5.80
C THR A 355 -18.11 18.95 -6.34
N ALA A 356 -18.42 17.65 -6.41
CA ALA A 356 -19.74 17.16 -6.76
C ALA A 356 -20.55 16.68 -5.56
N LEU A 357 -19.95 16.61 -4.36
CA LEU A 357 -20.66 16.27 -3.13
C LEU A 357 -21.09 17.55 -2.41
N THR A 358 -22.32 17.56 -1.90
CA THR A 358 -22.90 18.60 -1.04
C THR A 358 -23.55 18.00 0.19
#